data_AF-A0A059CRU4-F1
#
_entry.id   AF-A0A059CRU4-F1
#
_cell.length_a   1.000
_cell.length_b   1.000
_cell.length_c   1.000
_cell.angle_alpha   90.00
_cell.angle_beta   90.00
_cell.angle_gamma   90.00
#
_symmetry.space_group_name_H-M   'P 1'
#
loop_
_entity.id
_entity.type
_entity.pdbx_description
1 polymer ?
#
loop_
_entity_poly.entity_id
_entity_poly.type
_entity_poly.pdbx_seq_one_letter_code
_entity_poly.pdbx_strand_id
1 'polypeptide(L)'
;MPSYKCSHNPSDITKDSELQLACGSQVYTRKRGKYLNEATWNWRLMKTIMTMCHVYDEEHNYVAFDQLAPEDSKPITFLKKVMPDYA
;
A
#
# COMPACT_ATOMS: atom_id res chain seq x y z
N MET A 1 24.81 -7.06 21.28
CA MET A 1 24.01 -7.14 20.03
C MET A 1 24.86 -7.79 18.96
N PRO A 2 24.46 -8.90 18.33
CA PRO A 2 25.28 -9.51 17.29
C PRO A 2 24.99 -8.86 15.93
N SER A 3 26.02 -8.30 15.32
CA SER A 3 26.01 -7.80 13.94
C SER A 3 26.25 -8.97 12.98
N TYR A 4 25.27 -9.33 12.16
CA TYR A 4 25.46 -10.35 11.13
C TYR A 4 25.95 -9.67 9.85
N LYS A 5 27.22 -9.91 9.49
CA LYS A 5 27.76 -9.58 8.18
C LYS A 5 27.36 -10.71 7.21
N CYS A 6 26.57 -10.40 6.19
CA CYS A 6 26.42 -11.29 5.05
C CYS A 6 27.74 -11.27 4.26
N SER A 7 28.50 -12.37 4.31
CA SER A 7 29.65 -12.57 3.44
C SER A 7 29.15 -13.02 2.07
N HIS A 8 29.23 -12.14 1.08
CA HIS A 8 28.90 -12.48 -0.31
C HIS A 8 30.01 -13.31 -0.96
N ASN A 9 29.65 -14.46 -1.52
CA ASN A 9 30.45 -15.16 -2.53
C ASN A 9 29.77 -14.94 -3.90
N PRO A 10 30.50 -14.63 -4.99
CA PRO A 10 29.92 -14.11 -6.23
C PRO A 10 29.09 -15.11 -7.05
N SER A 11 29.02 -16.37 -6.64
CA SER A 11 28.28 -17.45 -7.33
C SER A 11 26.82 -17.63 -6.88
N ASP A 12 26.37 -16.93 -5.82
CA ASP A 12 25.06 -17.16 -5.19
C ASP A 12 23.96 -16.15 -5.55
N ILE A 13 24.22 -15.27 -6.53
CA ILE A 13 23.39 -14.10 -6.87
C ILE A 13 21.92 -14.44 -7.16
N THR A 14 21.62 -15.62 -7.72
CA THR A 14 20.23 -16.05 -8.02
C THR A 14 19.48 -16.59 -6.80
N LYS A 15 20.18 -17.07 -5.77
CA LYS A 15 19.56 -17.50 -4.50
C LYS A 15 19.42 -16.33 -3.52
N ASP A 16 20.29 -15.32 -3.66
CA ASP A 16 20.28 -14.12 -2.84
C ASP A 16 19.00 -13.28 -3.02
N SER A 17 18.41 -13.22 -4.21
CA SER A 17 17.15 -12.47 -4.42
C SER A 17 15.96 -13.08 -3.69
N GLU A 18 15.83 -14.41 -3.70
CA GLU A 18 14.76 -15.13 -2.99
C GLU A 18 14.98 -15.09 -1.47
N LEU A 19 16.22 -15.27 -1.03
CA LEU A 19 16.61 -15.17 0.38
C LEU A 19 16.44 -13.75 0.94
N GLN A 20 16.72 -12.70 0.16
CA GLN A 20 16.50 -11.32 0.57
C GLN A 20 15.01 -10.97 0.69
N LEU A 21 14.17 -11.44 -0.23
CA LEU A 21 12.70 -11.27 -0.16
C LEU A 21 12.11 -12.01 1.05
N ALA A 22 12.52 -13.25 1.28
CA ALA A 22 12.09 -14.04 2.44
C ALA A 22 12.55 -13.42 3.77
N CYS A 23 13.79 -12.95 3.83
CA CYS A 23 14.34 -12.25 5.00
C CYS A 23 13.63 -10.91 5.24
N GLY A 24 13.31 -10.16 4.18
CA GLY A 24 12.57 -8.90 4.26
C GLY A 24 11.17 -9.07 4.87
N SER A 25 10.43 -10.09 4.42
CA SER A 25 9.10 -10.44 4.96
C SER A 25 9.16 -10.82 6.45
N GLN A 26 10.12 -11.66 6.83
CA GLN A 26 10.30 -12.10 8.23
C GLN A 26 10.78 -10.96 9.15
N VAL A 27 11.58 -10.03 8.65
CA VAL A 27 12.03 -8.84 9.40
C VAL A 27 10.88 -7.86 9.64
N TYR A 28 9.99 -7.70 8.67
CA TYR A 28 8.82 -6.83 8.77
C TYR A 28 7.83 -7.33 9.83
N THR A 29 7.48 -8.61 9.78
CA THR A 29 6.55 -9.24 10.74
C THR A 29 7.12 -9.28 12.16
N ARG A 30 8.41 -9.65 12.34
CA ARG A 30 9.05 -9.66 13.67
C ARG A 30 9.20 -8.28 14.31
N LYS A 31 9.49 -7.23 13.53
CA LYS A 31 9.70 -5.87 14.07
C LYS A 31 8.38 -5.15 14.34
N ARG A 32 7.33 -5.41 13.56
CA ARG A 32 6.06 -4.69 13.67
C ARG A 32 4.95 -5.49 14.37
N GLY A 33 5.12 -6.77 14.71
CA GLY A 33 4.06 -7.63 15.25
C GLY A 33 3.32 -7.15 16.51
N LYS A 34 3.81 -6.14 17.24
CA LYS A 34 3.10 -5.54 18.39
C LYS A 34 2.14 -4.40 18.00
N TYR A 35 2.29 -3.81 16.82
CA TYR A 35 1.51 -2.65 16.34
C TYR A 35 1.07 -2.77 14.87
N LEU A 36 1.31 -3.91 14.23
CA LEU A 36 0.85 -4.16 12.86
C LEU A 36 -0.54 -4.75 12.91
N ASN A 37 -1.50 -4.06 12.29
CA ASN A 37 -2.76 -4.71 11.93
C ASN A 37 -2.57 -5.38 10.57
N GLU A 38 -2.51 -6.71 10.58
CA GLU A 38 -2.65 -7.50 9.36
C GLU A 38 -4.12 -7.42 8.92
N ALA A 39 -4.38 -6.67 7.86
CA ALA A 39 -5.70 -6.60 7.26
C ALA A 39 -5.78 -7.59 6.10
N THR A 40 -6.85 -8.39 6.06
CA THR A 40 -7.20 -9.16 4.86
C THR A 40 -7.72 -8.22 3.78
N TRP A 41 -7.48 -8.58 2.52
CA TRP A 41 -7.93 -7.78 1.40
C TRP A 41 -9.47 -7.67 1.40
N ASN A 42 -9.97 -6.44 1.55
CA ASN A 42 -11.38 -6.14 1.52
C ASN A 42 -11.65 -5.19 0.35
N TRP A 43 -12.35 -5.69 -0.67
CA TRP A 43 -12.65 -4.93 -1.88
C TRP A 43 -13.42 -3.65 -1.62
N ARG A 44 -14.37 -3.67 -0.67
CA ARG A 44 -15.14 -2.50 -0.28
C ARG A 44 -14.25 -1.44 0.36
N LEU A 45 -13.38 -1.84 1.29
CA LEU A 45 -12.41 -0.91 1.91
C LEU A 45 -11.46 -0.33 0.87
N MET A 46 -10.95 -1.18 -0.01
CA MET A 46 -10.00 -0.75 -1.03
C MET A 46 -10.64 0.19 -2.03
N LYS A 47 -11.89 -0.07 -2.44
CA LYS A 47 -12.67 0.83 -3.29
C LYS A 47 -12.77 2.21 -2.68
N THR A 48 -13.11 2.30 -1.39
CA THR A 48 -13.17 3.58 -0.68
C THR A 48 -11.84 4.30 -0.69
N ILE A 49 -10.75 3.65 -0.31
CA ILE A 49 -9.41 4.28 -0.22
C ILE A 49 -8.96 4.83 -1.57
N MET A 50 -9.20 4.08 -2.65
CA MET A 50 -8.72 4.45 -3.99
C MET A 50 -9.64 5.42 -4.74
N THR A 51 -10.91 5.55 -4.31
CA THR A 51 -11.90 6.35 -5.06
C THR A 51 -12.43 7.57 -4.31
N MET A 52 -12.21 7.67 -3.01
CA MET A 52 -12.64 8.80 -2.18
C MET A 52 -11.43 9.64 -1.74
N CYS A 53 -10.87 10.38 -2.69
CA CYS A 53 -9.80 11.34 -2.41
C CYS A 53 -10.39 12.70 -2.01
N HIS A 54 -9.82 13.30 -0.96
CA HIS A 54 -10.23 14.61 -0.46
C HIS A 54 -9.03 15.55 -0.35
N VAL A 55 -9.25 16.84 -0.58
CA VAL A 55 -8.28 17.92 -0.36
C VAL A 55 -8.79 18.80 0.77
N TYR A 56 -7.87 19.33 1.56
CA TYR A 56 -8.20 20.27 2.61
C TYR A 56 -8.58 21.65 2.03
N ASP A 57 -9.68 22.20 2.50
CA ASP A 57 -10.24 23.53 2.24
C ASP A 57 -10.62 24.16 3.59
N GLU A 58 -10.25 25.42 3.83
CA GLU A 58 -10.44 26.04 5.14
C GLU A 58 -11.91 26.26 5.50
N GLU A 59 -12.78 26.46 4.51
CA GLU A 59 -14.20 26.77 4.72
C GLU A 59 -15.04 25.49 4.87
N HIS A 60 -14.72 24.45 4.09
CA HIS A 60 -15.49 23.19 4.02
C HIS A 60 -14.75 21.96 4.60
N ASN A 61 -13.58 22.16 5.21
CA ASN A 61 -12.67 21.12 5.71
C ASN A 61 -12.11 20.19 4.61
N TYR A 62 -12.77 19.07 4.31
CA TYR A 62 -12.27 18.07 3.36
C TYR A 62 -13.24 17.92 2.21
N VAL A 63 -12.85 18.44 1.05
CA VAL A 63 -13.69 18.46 -0.16
C VAL A 63 -13.25 17.36 -1.11
N ALA A 64 -14.22 16.69 -1.74
CA ALA A 64 -13.93 15.62 -2.69
C ALA A 64 -13.29 16.17 -3.97
N PHE A 65 -12.32 15.43 -4.54
CA PHE A 65 -11.67 15.80 -5.81
C PHE A 65 -12.66 16.04 -6.96
N ASP A 66 -13.74 15.27 -7.00
CA ASP A 66 -14.78 15.39 -8.03
C ASP A 66 -15.47 16.77 -8.03
N GLN A 67 -15.47 17.48 -6.90
CA GLN A 67 -16.06 18.81 -6.77
C GLN A 67 -15.07 19.92 -7.10
N LEU A 68 -13.78 19.71 -6.80
CA LEU A 68 -12.70 20.67 -7.02
C LEU A 68 -12.23 20.71 -8.48
N ALA A 69 -12.04 19.54 -9.10
CA ALA A 69 -11.49 19.43 -10.44
C ALA A 69 -12.10 18.23 -11.20
N PRO A 70 -13.32 18.38 -11.74
CA PRO A 70 -14.01 17.31 -12.46
C PRO A 70 -13.26 16.80 -13.69
N GLU A 71 -12.50 17.68 -14.35
CA GLU A 71 -11.72 17.32 -15.55
C GLU A 71 -10.50 16.47 -15.23
N ASP A 72 -9.90 16.67 -14.05
CA ASP A 72 -8.72 15.95 -13.58
C ASP A 72 -9.08 14.71 -12.75
N SER A 73 -10.33 14.63 -12.26
CA SER A 73 -10.81 13.47 -11.50
C SER A 73 -11.20 12.26 -12.36
N LYS A 74 -11.02 12.33 -13.69
CA LYS A 74 -11.30 11.24 -14.64
C LYS A 74 -10.71 9.88 -14.23
N PRO A 75 -9.46 9.76 -13.73
CA PRO A 75 -8.93 8.48 -13.27
C PRO A 75 -9.71 7.91 -12.09
N ILE A 76 -10.16 8.77 -11.16
CA ILE A 76 -10.97 8.37 -10.00
C ILE A 76 -12.35 7.90 -10.46
N THR A 77 -12.98 8.62 -11.41
CA THR A 77 -14.26 8.22 -12.00
C THR A 77 -14.18 6.86 -12.69
N PHE A 78 -13.09 6.62 -13.41
CA PHE A 78 -12.82 5.31 -14.02
C PHE A 78 -12.70 4.21 -12.96
N LEU A 79 -11.90 4.45 -11.91
CA LEU A 79 -11.74 3.50 -10.80
C LEU A 79 -13.07 3.17 -10.13
N LYS A 80 -13.92 4.16 -9.86
CA LYS A 80 -15.28 3.94 -9.31
C LYS A 80 -16.11 2.99 -10.16
N LYS A 81 -15.98 3.07 -11.49
CA LYS A 81 -16.71 2.25 -12.45
C LYS A 81 -16.18 0.82 -12.54
N VAL A 82 -14.87 0.63 -12.51
CA VAL A 82 -14.26 -0.70 -12.71
C VAL A 82 -14.11 -1.49 -11.41
N MET A 83 -14.05 -0.82 -10.27
CA MET A 83 -13.88 -1.50 -9.00
C MET A 83 -15.17 -2.18 -8.55
N PRO A 84 -15.09 -3.44 -8.09
CA PRO A 84 -16.26 -4.19 -7.63
C PRO A 84 -16.84 -3.57 -6.36
N ASP A 85 -18.18 -3.51 -6.28
CA ASP A 85 -18.92 -2.99 -5.12
C ASP A 85 -19.06 -4.02 -3.98
N TYR A 86 -18.78 -5.30 -4.24
CA TYR A 86 -18.90 -6.39 -3.28
C TYR A 86 -17.85 -7.48 -3.56
N ALA A 87 -17.48 -8.26 -2.52
CA ALA A 87 -16.59 -9.42 -2.61
C ALA A 87 -17.39 -10.72 -2.74
#